data_AF-A0A350ERV8-F1
#
_entry.id   AF-A0A350ERV8-F1
#
_cell.length_a   1.000
_cell.length_b   1.000
_cell.length_c   1.000
_cell.angle_alpha   90.00
_cell.angle_beta   90.00
_cell.angle_gamma   90.00
#
_symmetry.space_group_name_H-M   'P 1'
#
loop_
_entity.id
_entity.type
_entity.pdbx_description
1 polymer ?
#
loop_
_entity_poly.entity_id
_entity_poly.type
_entity_poly.pdbx_seq_one_letter_code
_entity_poly.pdbx_strand_id
1 'polypeptide(L)'
;MKMLLCRLYWAVMPVLVSAGTVAGDWPEFRGPGGQGHAEGSNLPVRWSGDENIVWKTVVPGVGWSSPIVFNEVVYLTTALLDD
;
A
#
# COMPACT_ATOMS: atom_id res chain seq x y z
N MET A 1 43.45 -34.00 -28.83
CA MET A 1 43.14 -34.08 -27.39
C MET A 1 42.23 -32.90 -27.05
N LYS A 2 40.91 -33.15 -27.07
CA LYS A 2 39.88 -32.21 -26.58
C LYS A 2 39.81 -32.40 -25.07
N MET A 3 39.70 -31.30 -24.32
CA MET A 3 39.29 -31.17 -22.91
C MET A 3 40.29 -30.26 -22.19
N LEU A 4 39.93 -28.97 -22.07
CA LEU A 4 40.09 -28.17 -20.86
C LEU A 4 39.46 -26.76 -21.05
N LEU A 5 38.24 -26.68 -21.57
CA LEU A 5 37.40 -25.49 -21.40
C LEU A 5 36.35 -25.83 -20.35
N CYS A 6 36.79 -25.88 -19.10
CA CYS A 6 35.91 -26.00 -17.96
C CYS A 6 35.18 -24.67 -17.81
N ARG A 7 33.87 -24.74 -18.03
CA ARG A 7 32.90 -23.67 -18.04
C ARG A 7 32.88 -22.95 -16.69
N LEU A 8 33.65 -21.88 -16.56
CA LEU A 8 33.53 -20.88 -15.50
C LEU A 8 32.71 -19.68 -16.00
N TYR A 9 31.61 -19.96 -16.69
CA TYR A 9 30.50 -19.01 -16.77
C TYR A 9 29.50 -19.43 -15.69
N TRP A 10 29.90 -19.29 -14.43
CA TRP A 10 28.94 -19.28 -13.34
C TRP A 10 28.08 -18.06 -13.59
N ALA A 11 26.89 -18.30 -14.10
CA ALA A 11 25.90 -17.28 -14.39
C ALA A 11 25.67 -16.46 -13.13
N VAL A 12 26.28 -15.28 -13.07
CA VAL A 12 25.88 -14.23 -12.13
C VAL A 12 24.58 -13.69 -12.70
N MET A 13 23.47 -14.40 -12.44
CA MET A 13 22.14 -13.91 -12.79
C MET A 13 21.91 -12.68 -11.91
N PRO A 14 21.77 -11.47 -12.48
CA PRO A 14 21.51 -10.30 -11.66
C PRO A 14 20.16 -10.50 -10.99
N VAL A 15 20.17 -10.56 -9.66
CA VAL A 15 18.95 -10.51 -8.85
C VAL A 15 18.39 -9.12 -9.03
N LEU A 16 17.33 -8.99 -9.84
CA LEU A 16 16.53 -7.78 -9.90
C LEU A 16 15.78 -7.68 -8.58
N VAL A 17 16.34 -6.91 -7.64
CA VAL A 17 15.62 -6.50 -6.43
C VAL A 17 14.52 -5.55 -6.87
N SER A 18 13.28 -6.02 -6.85
CA SER A 18 12.12 -5.14 -6.99
C SER A 18 12.05 -4.26 -5.74
N ALA A 19 12.37 -2.97 -5.89
CA ALA A 19 12.08 -1.99 -4.87
C ALA A 19 10.56 -1.83 -4.82
N GLY A 20 9.91 -2.48 -3.85
CA GLY A 20 8.51 -2.23 -3.55
C GLY A 20 8.34 -0.76 -3.19
N THR A 21 7.40 -0.08 -3.83
CA THR A 21 7.02 1.27 -3.42
C THR A 21 6.30 1.17 -2.08
N VAL A 22 6.92 1.64 -1.00
CA VAL A 22 6.26 1.80 0.30
C VAL A 22 5.41 3.06 0.20
N ALA A 23 4.09 2.93 0.36
CA ALA A 23 3.24 4.10 0.50
C ALA A 23 3.61 4.85 1.79
N GLY A 24 3.72 6.17 1.71
CA GLY A 24 4.01 7.00 2.89
C GLY A 24 2.85 7.05 3.87
N ASP A 25 3.13 7.54 5.08
CA ASP A 25 2.12 7.76 6.10
C ASP A 25 1.09 8.83 5.69
N TRP A 26 -0.12 8.70 6.21
CA TRP A 26 -1.21 9.68 6.10
C TRP A 26 -1.70 10.03 7.51
N PRO A 27 -0.96 10.83 8.28
CA PRO A 27 -1.12 10.93 9.73
C PRO A 27 -2.28 11.81 10.21
N GLU A 28 -2.90 12.59 9.31
CA GLU A 28 -3.90 13.59 9.69
C GLU A 28 -5.00 13.74 8.63
N PHE A 29 -6.03 14.53 8.97
CA PHE A 29 -7.08 14.89 8.02
C PHE A 29 -6.45 15.59 6.82
N ARG A 30 -6.75 15.08 5.61
CA ARG A 30 -6.16 15.53 4.34
C ARG A 30 -4.66 15.23 4.18
N GLY A 31 -4.09 14.37 5.02
CA GLY A 31 -2.77 13.80 4.80
C GLY A 31 -1.62 14.72 5.19
N PRO A 32 -0.38 14.37 4.83
CA PRO A 32 0.80 15.11 5.24
C PRO A 32 0.69 16.61 4.87
N GLY A 33 0.65 17.48 5.89
CA GLY A 33 0.56 18.92 5.68
C GLY A 33 -0.86 19.43 5.35
N GLY A 34 -1.90 18.59 5.48
CA GLY A 34 -3.31 19.00 5.48
C GLY A 34 -3.88 19.49 4.15
N GLN A 35 -3.25 19.18 3.01
CA GLN A 35 -3.63 19.73 1.69
C GLN A 35 -4.61 18.85 0.87
N GLY A 36 -4.71 17.56 1.15
CA GLY A 36 -5.48 16.57 0.40
C GLY A 36 -4.79 16.01 -0.86
N HIS A 37 -3.47 16.13 -1.02
CA HIS A 37 -2.75 15.54 -2.16
C HIS A 37 -2.10 14.22 -1.77
N ALA A 38 -2.40 13.19 -2.56
CA ALA A 38 -1.71 11.92 -2.54
C ALA A 38 -0.53 11.94 -3.52
N GLU A 39 0.59 11.36 -3.11
CA GLU A 39 1.69 11.04 -4.01
C GLU A 39 1.37 9.76 -4.79
N GLY A 40 1.89 9.65 -6.01
CA GLY A 40 1.70 8.49 -6.86
C GLY A 40 1.17 8.84 -8.25
N SER A 41 1.18 7.84 -9.14
CA SER A 41 0.66 7.94 -10.49
C SER A 41 -0.26 6.75 -10.77
N ASN A 42 -1.11 6.87 -11.80
CA ASN A 42 -2.06 5.82 -12.19
C ASN A 42 -3.02 5.39 -11.06
N LEU A 43 -3.40 6.34 -10.20
CA LEU A 43 -4.39 6.09 -9.14
C LEU A 43 -5.75 5.76 -9.79
N PRO A 44 -6.50 4.78 -9.26
CA PRO A 44 -7.81 4.42 -9.80
C PRO A 44 -8.79 5.60 -9.67
N VAL A 45 -9.43 5.94 -10.78
CA VAL A 45 -10.42 7.05 -10.88
C VAL A 45 -11.87 6.56 -10.96
N ARG A 46 -12.07 5.24 -10.89
CA ARG A 46 -13.39 4.59 -10.90
C ARG A 46 -13.52 3.72 -9.66
N TRP A 47 -14.69 3.70 -9.04
CA TRP A 47 -14.92 2.98 -7.79
C TRP A 47 -16.35 2.46 -7.74
N SER A 48 -16.53 1.27 -7.16
CA SER A 48 -17.85 0.73 -6.81
C SER A 48 -17.74 -0.14 -5.55
N GLY A 49 -18.83 -0.79 -5.14
CA GLY A 49 -18.79 -1.74 -4.01
C GLY A 49 -17.83 -2.91 -4.21
N ASP A 50 -17.49 -3.21 -5.47
CA ASP A 50 -16.67 -4.36 -5.87
C ASP A 50 -15.55 -4.01 -6.87
N GLU A 51 -15.49 -2.77 -7.39
CA GLU A 51 -14.46 -2.30 -8.33
C GLU A 51 -13.38 -1.51 -7.60
N ASN A 52 -12.11 -1.82 -7.86
CA ASN A 52 -10.92 -1.19 -7.28
C ASN A 52 -10.82 -1.30 -5.73
N ILE A 53 -11.51 -2.28 -5.12
CA ILE A 53 -11.42 -2.58 -3.69
C ILE A 53 -10.40 -3.70 -3.43
N VAL A 54 -9.33 -3.41 -2.68
CA VAL A 54 -8.32 -4.43 -2.28
C VAL A 54 -8.84 -5.28 -1.12
N TRP A 55 -9.50 -4.65 -0.15
CA TRP A 55 -10.08 -5.33 1.01
C TRP A 55 -11.23 -4.50 1.59
N LYS A 56 -12.09 -5.17 2.35
CA LYS A 56 -13.16 -4.55 3.14
C LYS A 56 -13.33 -5.30 4.45
N THR A 57 -13.68 -4.60 5.51
CA THR A 57 -13.96 -5.20 6.83
C THR A 57 -15.16 -4.53 7.47
N VAL A 58 -15.89 -5.28 8.29
CA VAL A 58 -16.99 -4.73 9.09
C VAL A 58 -16.38 -3.96 10.26
N VAL A 59 -16.90 -2.76 10.53
CA VAL A 59 -16.48 -1.90 11.63
C VAL A 59 -17.64 -1.72 12.62
N PRO A 60 -17.43 -1.86 13.94
CA PRO A 60 -18.47 -1.62 14.94
C PRO A 60 -18.87 -0.14 15.06
N GLY A 61 -20.16 0.10 15.24
CA GLY A 61 -20.71 1.45 15.44
C GLY A 61 -20.80 2.26 14.15
N VAL A 62 -20.80 3.59 14.31
CA VAL A 62 -20.86 4.57 13.22
C VAL A 62 -19.70 5.55 13.32
N GLY A 63 -19.16 6.00 12.18
CA GLY A 63 -18.01 6.91 12.16
C GLY A 63 -18.11 7.93 11.03
N TRP A 64 -17.78 9.17 11.34
CA TRP A 64 -17.70 10.30 10.38
C TRP A 64 -16.29 10.91 10.29
N SER A 65 -15.34 10.38 11.06
CA SER A 65 -13.95 10.81 10.99
C SER A 65 -13.30 10.31 9.69
N SER A 66 -12.21 10.97 9.31
CA SER A 66 -11.33 10.43 8.27
C SER A 66 -10.35 9.45 8.92
N PRO A 67 -10.23 8.21 8.40
CA PRO A 67 -9.19 7.31 8.85
C PRO A 67 -7.81 7.89 8.53
N ILE A 68 -6.82 7.54 9.35
CA ILE A 68 -5.41 7.85 9.11
C ILE A 68 -4.63 6.55 8.91
N VAL A 69 -3.49 6.65 8.24
CA VAL A 69 -2.55 5.53 8.08
C VAL A 69 -1.22 5.93 8.67
N PHE A 70 -0.69 5.12 9.57
CA PHE A 70 0.62 5.37 10.17
C PHE A 70 1.33 4.06 10.45
N ASN A 71 2.59 3.91 9.99
CA ASN A 71 3.37 2.68 10.14
C ASN A 71 2.61 1.42 9.71
N GLU A 72 2.00 1.46 8.51
CA GLU A 72 1.22 0.35 7.93
C GLU A 72 -0.05 -0.04 8.71
N VAL A 73 -0.48 0.78 9.68
CA VAL A 73 -1.70 0.56 10.45
C VAL A 73 -2.75 1.61 10.08
N VAL A 74 -3.98 1.15 9.85
CA VAL A 74 -5.16 2.02 9.67
C VAL A 74 -5.77 2.30 11.03
N TYR A 75 -5.82 3.58 11.41
CA TYR A 75 -6.52 4.03 12.61
C TYR A 75 -7.82 4.73 12.21
N LEU A 76 -8.89 4.39 12.91
CA LEU A 76 -10.20 5.02 12.74
C LEU A 76 -10.91 5.13 14.09
N THR A 77 -11.83 6.07 14.18
CA THR A 77 -12.68 6.24 15.36
C THR A 77 -14.13 5.94 15.01
N THR A 78 -14.83 5.29 15.92
CA THR A 78 -16.28 5.07 15.81
C THR A 78 -16.99 5.41 17.12
N ALA A 79 -18.26 5.73 17.00
CA ALA A 79 -19.21 5.84 18.09
C ALA A 79 -20.06 4.59 18.13
N LEU A 80 -20.12 3.94 19.28
CA LEU A 80 -21.14 2.92 19.55
C LEU A 80 -22.45 3.65 19.79
N LEU A 81 -23.52 3.16 19.16
CA LEU A 81 -24.85 3.65 19.43
C LEU A 81 -25.39 2.86 20.62
N ASP A 82 -25.87 3.55 21.64
CA ASP A 82 -26.71 2.95 22.66
C ASP A 82 -28.16 2.91 22.14
N ASP A 83 -28.88 1.83 22.43
CA ASP A 83 -30.28 1.62 22.03
C ASP A 83 -31.26 2.59 22.74
#